data_AF-A0AA92S7M0-F1
#
_entry.id   AF-A0AA92S7M0-F1
#
_cell.length_a   1.000
_cell.length_b   1.000
_cell.length_c   1.000
_cell.angle_alpha   90.00
_cell.angle_beta   90.00
_cell.angle_gamma   90.00
#
_symmetry.space_group_name_H-M   'P 1'
#
loop_
_entity.id
_entity.type
_entity.pdbx_description
1 polymer ?
#
loop_
_entity_poly.entity_id
_entity_poly.type
_entity_poly.pdbx_seq_one_letter_code
_entity_poly.pdbx_strand_id
1 'polypeptide(L)'
;MNGFQKLAHVLSGANQKQGTGGTNPPPKDIRIELATVIKPPPDLKILIDGMTEPIGKEFITVLEHLTRHTRIVTITHQEKAERDLGDMKKEDFLDTDDVAAPFTSFKHNYLLLQFEDVLKLNDKVHVLSVDSAYYILDRVKRP
;
A
#
# COMPACT_ATOMS: atom_id res chain seq x y z
N MET A 1 -24.51 22.57 -13.03
CA MET A 1 -24.27 21.13 -12.79
C MET A 1 -23.07 20.99 -11.86
N ASN A 2 -23.27 20.45 -10.66
CA ASN A 2 -22.18 20.24 -9.70
C ASN A 2 -21.33 19.01 -10.09
N GLY A 3 -20.10 18.92 -9.56
CA GLY A 3 -19.13 17.88 -9.93
C GLY A 3 -19.65 16.44 -9.82
N PHE A 4 -20.53 16.18 -8.84
CA PHE A 4 -21.20 14.88 -8.68
C PHE A 4 -22.13 14.51 -9.84
N GLN A 5 -22.82 15.50 -10.43
CA GLN A 5 -23.71 15.29 -11.57
C GLN A 5 -22.92 15.03 -12.85
N LYS A 6 -21.72 15.63 -12.99
CA LYS A 6 -20.80 15.33 -14.09
C LYS A 6 -20.25 13.90 -14.00
N LEU A 7 -19.91 13.45 -12.79
CA LEU A 7 -19.42 12.09 -12.57
C LEU A 7 -20.51 11.05 -12.88
N ALA A 8 -21.73 11.26 -12.40
CA ALA A 8 -22.87 10.39 -12.69
C ALA A 8 -23.19 10.33 -14.19
N HIS A 9 -23.11 11.46 -14.90
CA HIS A 9 -23.33 11.52 -16.34
C HIS A 9 -22.25 10.73 -17.13
N VAL A 10 -20.97 10.87 -16.75
CA VAL A 10 -19.86 10.13 -17.37
C VAL A 10 -20.01 8.62 -17.14
N LEU A 11 -20.38 8.21 -15.92
CA LEU A 11 -20.61 6.80 -15.60
C LEU A 11 -21.83 6.22 -16.33
N SER A 12 -22.89 7.01 -16.52
CA SER A 12 -24.08 6.59 -17.27
C SER A 12 -23.86 6.48 -18.78
N GLY A 13 -22.96 7.30 -19.35
CA GLY A 13 -22.65 7.30 -20.78
C GLY A 13 -21.67 6.21 -21.23
N ALA A 14 -20.91 5.61 -20.30
CA ALA A 14 -19.93 4.58 -20.61
C ALA A 14 -20.56 3.20 -20.95
N ASN A 15 -21.85 2.99 -20.66
CA ASN A 15 -22.52 1.70 -20.83
C ASN A 15 -23.43 1.58 -22.06
N GLN A 16 -23.43 2.56 -22.97
CA GLN A 16 -24.18 2.47 -24.23
C GLN A 16 -23.26 2.54 -25.45
N LYS A 17 -22.57 1.44 -25.71
CA LYS A 17 -22.24 0.94 -27.07
C LYS A 17 -21.48 -0.37 -26.97
N GLN A 18 -22.18 -1.47 -27.23
CA GLN A 18 -21.64 -2.56 -28.06
C GLN A 18 -22.77 -3.54 -28.41
N GLY A 19 -23.25 -3.44 -29.65
CA GLY A 19 -23.87 -4.55 -30.36
C GLY A 19 -22.84 -5.19 -31.29
N THR A 20 -23.00 -6.50 -31.50
CA THR A 20 -22.40 -7.39 -32.51
C THR A 20 -20.94 -7.84 -32.33
N GLY A 21 -20.75 -9.14 -32.02
CA GLY A 21 -19.82 -9.98 -32.79
C GLY A 21 -18.59 -10.58 -32.11
N GLY A 22 -18.35 -10.40 -30.81
CA GLY A 22 -17.25 -11.06 -30.11
C GLY A 22 -17.61 -11.30 -28.66
N THR A 23 -17.49 -12.54 -28.19
CA THR A 23 -17.66 -12.87 -26.77
C THR A 23 -16.45 -12.32 -26.00
N ASN A 24 -16.42 -11.00 -25.79
CA ASN A 24 -15.57 -10.43 -24.76
C ASN A 24 -16.01 -11.08 -23.44
N PRO A 25 -15.10 -11.74 -22.70
CA PRO A 25 -15.45 -12.27 -21.40
C PRO A 25 -16.02 -11.11 -20.55
N PRO A 26 -17.03 -11.38 -19.70
CA PRO A 26 -17.60 -10.34 -18.85
C PRO A 26 -16.47 -9.66 -18.06
N PRO A 27 -16.56 -8.33 -17.83
CA PRO A 27 -15.56 -7.63 -17.04
C PRO A 27 -15.38 -8.35 -15.71
N LYS A 28 -14.12 -8.61 -15.33
CA LYS A 28 -13.83 -9.19 -14.01
C LYS A 28 -14.32 -8.22 -12.95
N ASP A 29 -15.08 -8.73 -11.98
CA ASP A 29 -15.51 -7.95 -10.84
C ASP A 29 -14.28 -7.69 -9.96
N ILE A 30 -13.84 -6.43 -9.92
CA ILE A 30 -12.73 -5.97 -9.10
C ILE A 30 -13.34 -5.14 -7.95
N ARG A 31 -13.06 -5.54 -6.71
CA ARG A 31 -13.55 -4.86 -5.51
C ARG A 31 -12.40 -4.54 -4.56
N ILE A 32 -12.53 -3.44 -3.82
CA ILE A 32 -11.67 -3.12 -2.67
C ILE A 32 -12.54 -3.22 -1.43
N GLU A 33 -12.13 -4.08 -0.51
CA GLU A 33 -12.89 -4.48 0.66
C GLU A 33 -12.04 -4.30 1.92
N LEU A 34 -12.70 -4.07 3.06
CA LEU A 34 -12.04 -4.07 4.37
C LEU A 34 -12.08 -5.49 4.93
N ALA A 35 -10.98 -5.91 5.54
CA ALA A 35 -10.91 -7.20 6.22
C ALA A 35 -10.14 -7.11 7.53
N THR A 36 -10.33 -8.12 8.36
CA THR A 36 -9.64 -8.31 9.64
C THR A 36 -8.80 -9.57 9.58
N VAL A 37 -7.55 -9.50 10.01
CA VAL A 37 -6.70 -10.69 10.17
C VAL A 37 -7.19 -11.49 11.38
N ILE A 38 -7.69 -12.70 11.12
CA ILE A 38 -8.18 -13.64 12.15
C ILE A 38 -7.07 -14.61 12.57
N LYS A 39 -6.15 -14.93 11.67
CA LYS A 39 -4.92 -15.69 11.96
C LYS A 39 -3.74 -15.07 11.22
N PRO A 40 -2.61 -14.80 11.89
CA PRO A 40 -1.42 -14.27 11.23
C PRO A 40 -0.70 -15.36 10.41
N PRO A 41 0.30 -15.00 9.56
CA PRO A 41 1.19 -15.97 8.93
C PRO A 41 1.88 -16.88 9.97
N PRO A 42 2.18 -18.15 9.65
CA PRO A 42 2.10 -18.77 8.31
C PRO A 42 0.70 -19.29 7.93
N ASP A 43 -0.24 -19.35 8.88
CA ASP A 43 -1.61 -19.84 8.65
C ASP A 43 -2.60 -18.69 8.49
N LEU A 44 -2.23 -17.76 7.60
CA LEU A 44 -2.95 -16.53 7.36
C LEU A 44 -4.43 -16.79 7.07
N LYS A 45 -5.31 -16.12 7.82
CA LYS A 45 -6.74 -16.05 7.53
C LYS A 45 -7.25 -14.64 7.74
N ILE A 46 -8.11 -14.19 6.84
CA ILE A 46 -8.79 -12.90 6.94
C ILE A 46 -10.31 -13.10 6.93
N LEU A 47 -11.04 -12.20 7.57
CA LEU A 47 -12.49 -12.09 7.46
C LEU A 47 -12.80 -10.75 6.82
N ILE A 48 -13.38 -10.78 5.62
CA ILE A 48 -13.87 -9.58 4.95
C ILE A 48 -15.10 -9.07 5.71
N ASP A 49 -15.16 -7.76 5.94
CA ASP A 49 -16.27 -7.12 6.64
C ASP A 49 -17.58 -7.37 5.87
N GLY A 50 -18.57 -7.97 6.54
CA GLY A 50 -19.85 -8.34 5.94
C GLY A 50 -19.93 -9.79 5.41
N MET A 51 -18.81 -10.52 5.38
CA MET A 51 -18.80 -11.97 5.13
C MET A 51 -18.87 -12.75 6.44
N THR A 52 -19.38 -13.98 6.38
CA THR A 52 -19.45 -14.90 7.54
C THR A 52 -18.24 -15.85 7.59
N GLU A 53 -17.77 -16.29 6.43
CA GLU A 53 -16.68 -17.26 6.32
C GLU A 53 -15.33 -16.57 6.08
N PRO A 54 -14.27 -17.00 6.79
CA PRO A 54 -12.93 -16.47 6.59
C PRO A 54 -12.28 -17.02 5.32
N ILE A 55 -11.50 -16.19 4.66
CA ILE A 55 -10.68 -16.57 3.52
C ILE A 55 -9.35 -17.14 4.05
N GLY A 56 -8.95 -18.30 3.51
CA GLY A 56 -7.71 -18.98 3.85
C GLY A 56 -6.52 -18.54 3.01
N LYS A 57 -5.30 -18.83 3.50
CA LYS A 57 -4.02 -18.47 2.88
C LYS A 57 -3.87 -18.90 1.42
N GLU A 58 -4.54 -19.97 1.02
CA GLU A 58 -4.52 -20.53 -0.34
C GLU A 58 -5.11 -19.60 -1.40
N PHE A 59 -5.96 -18.64 -0.99
CA PHE A 59 -6.54 -17.63 -1.88
C PHE A 59 -5.95 -16.23 -1.67
N ILE A 60 -5.00 -16.09 -0.72
CA ILE A 60 -4.48 -14.79 -0.31
C ILE A 60 -3.05 -14.61 -0.81
N THR A 61 -2.82 -13.51 -1.51
CA THR A 61 -1.49 -12.99 -1.80
C THR A 61 -1.23 -11.78 -0.91
N VAL A 62 -0.05 -11.72 -0.31
CA VAL A 62 0.36 -10.61 0.57
C VAL A 62 1.49 -9.84 -0.11
N LEU A 63 1.37 -8.52 -0.16
CA LEU A 63 2.45 -7.67 -0.66
C LEU A 63 3.69 -7.77 0.23
N GLU A 64 4.87 -7.77 -0.39
CA GLU A 64 6.16 -8.04 0.27
C GLU A 64 6.38 -7.20 1.53
N HIS A 65 5.96 -5.92 1.53
CA HIS A 65 6.18 -5.01 2.66
C HIS A 65 5.44 -5.43 3.95
N LEU A 66 4.47 -6.34 3.84
CA LEU A 66 3.75 -6.94 4.98
C LEU A 66 4.27 -8.34 5.34
N THR A 67 5.38 -8.75 4.73
CA THR A 67 6.06 -10.04 4.94
C THR A 67 7.47 -9.83 5.50
N ARG A 68 8.07 -10.90 6.05
CA ARG A 68 9.50 -10.86 6.39
C ARG A 68 10.33 -10.83 5.11
N HIS A 69 11.08 -9.76 4.90
CA HIS A 69 11.91 -9.58 3.71
C HIS A 69 13.15 -8.74 4.03
N THR A 70 14.11 -8.72 3.11
CA THR A 70 15.33 -7.92 3.25
C THR A 70 15.44 -6.90 2.13
N ARG A 71 16.03 -5.73 2.42
CA ARG A 71 16.36 -4.74 1.40
C ARG A 71 17.79 -4.27 1.57
N ILE A 72 18.44 -3.99 0.44
CA ILE A 72 19.74 -3.32 0.41
C ILE A 72 19.50 -1.83 0.25
N VAL A 73 20.07 -1.02 1.13
CA VAL A 73 19.94 0.44 1.12
C VAL A 73 21.30 1.13 1.12
N THR A 74 21.30 2.36 0.61
CA THR A 74 22.42 3.31 0.71
C THR A 74 21.95 4.51 1.51
N ILE A 75 22.67 4.84 2.58
CA ILE A 75 22.41 6.04 3.39
C ILE A 75 23.36 7.14 2.92
N THR A 76 22.80 8.28 2.54
CA THR A 76 23.56 9.49 2.17
C THR A 76 23.11 10.62 3.07
N HIS A 77 24.04 11.21 3.80
CA HIS A 77 23.80 12.37 4.65
C HIS A 77 24.51 13.60 4.08
N GLN A 78 23.80 14.72 4.12
CA GLN A 78 24.29 16.04 3.80
C GLN A 78 23.72 16.99 4.86
N GLU A 79 24.60 17.65 5.58
CA GLU A 79 24.26 18.62 6.62
C GLU A 79 23.61 19.88 6.01
N LYS A 80 22.70 20.52 6.78
CA LYS A 80 21.83 21.65 6.37
C LYS A 80 21.00 21.40 5.11
N ALA A 81 20.74 20.15 4.76
CA ALA A 81 19.85 19.81 3.66
C ALA A 81 18.39 20.06 4.06
N GLU A 82 17.73 20.99 3.38
CA GLU A 82 16.27 21.11 3.45
C GLU A 82 15.61 19.93 2.73
N ARG A 83 14.70 19.25 3.42
CA ARG A 83 13.92 18.14 2.83
C ARG A 83 12.44 18.42 2.95
N ASP A 84 11.74 18.22 1.83
CA ASP A 84 10.29 18.11 1.81
C ASP A 84 9.90 16.62 1.97
N LEU A 85 9.27 16.29 3.10
CA LEU A 85 8.81 14.94 3.40
C LEU A 85 7.35 14.71 2.97
N GLY A 86 6.72 15.72 2.36
CA GLY A 86 5.33 15.71 1.90
C GLY A 86 4.33 16.17 2.95
N ASP A 87 4.51 15.75 4.21
CA ASP A 87 3.69 16.18 5.36
C ASP A 87 4.32 17.34 6.15
N MET A 88 5.64 17.49 6.06
CA MET A 88 6.38 18.61 6.62
C MET A 88 7.68 18.90 5.86
N LYS A 89 8.15 20.13 5.99
CA LYS A 89 9.53 20.50 5.65
C LYS A 89 10.38 20.38 6.90
N LYS A 90 11.51 19.69 6.77
CA LYS A 90 12.47 19.52 7.87
C LYS A 90 13.86 19.94 7.40
N GLU A 91 14.44 20.87 8.15
CA GLU A 91 15.84 21.24 8.04
C GLU A 91 16.63 20.47 9.11
N ASP A 92 17.83 20.04 8.74
CA ASP A 92 18.72 19.32 9.64
C ASP A 92 19.51 20.33 10.50
N PHE A 93 19.17 20.42 11.80
CA PHE A 93 19.82 21.29 12.78
C PHE A 93 20.75 20.51 13.73
N LEU A 94 21.23 19.32 13.35
CA LEU A 94 22.24 18.62 14.15
C LEU A 94 23.51 19.47 14.29
N ASP A 95 24.07 19.47 15.50
CA ASP A 95 25.20 20.29 16.03
C ASP A 95 26.16 20.82 14.96
N THR A 96 25.97 22.08 14.57
CA THR A 96 26.78 22.74 13.54
C THR A 96 27.92 23.50 14.20
N ASP A 97 29.05 22.86 14.47
CA ASP A 97 30.32 23.58 14.63
C ASP A 97 30.75 24.24 13.30
N ASP A 98 30.23 23.72 12.19
CA ASP A 98 30.40 24.25 10.83
C ASP A 98 29.44 25.43 10.52
N VAL A 99 29.90 26.66 10.81
CA VAL A 99 29.20 27.91 10.50
C VAL A 99 29.25 28.23 8.99
N ALA A 100 30.23 27.70 8.26
CA ALA A 100 30.44 27.92 6.83
C ALA A 100 30.93 26.65 6.12
N ALA A 101 30.73 26.57 4.81
CA ALA A 101 31.15 25.43 4.00
C ALA A 101 32.67 25.16 4.09
N PRO A 102 33.13 23.90 3.94
CA PRO A 102 32.36 22.72 3.53
C PRO A 102 31.65 22.01 4.69
N PHE A 103 30.39 21.65 4.47
CA PHE A 103 29.59 20.90 5.44
C PHE A 103 29.93 19.42 5.46
N THR A 104 29.72 18.77 6.60
CA THR A 104 30.00 17.35 6.77
C THR A 104 29.03 16.50 5.94
N SER A 105 29.56 15.50 5.25
CA SER A 105 28.77 14.52 4.51
C SER A 105 29.35 13.12 4.68
N PHE A 106 28.47 12.12 4.71
CA PHE A 106 28.88 10.72 4.75
C PHE A 106 27.96 9.85 3.91
N LYS A 107 28.52 8.74 3.43
CA LYS A 107 27.80 7.75 2.62
C LYS A 107 28.12 6.35 3.10
N HIS A 108 27.09 5.60 3.48
CA HIS A 108 27.19 4.18 3.77
C HIS A 108 26.49 3.39 2.68
N ASN A 109 27.20 2.44 2.07
CA ASN A 109 26.70 1.60 0.98
C ASN A 109 26.44 0.17 1.43
N TYR A 110 25.48 -0.49 0.79
CA TYR A 110 25.20 -1.92 0.94
C TYR A 110 24.78 -2.34 2.35
N LEU A 111 24.01 -1.51 3.05
CA LEU A 111 23.41 -1.95 4.31
C LEU A 111 22.27 -2.92 4.02
N LEU A 112 22.25 -4.06 4.70
CA LEU A 112 21.14 -5.00 4.66
C LEU A 112 20.19 -4.66 5.81
N LEU A 113 18.95 -4.28 5.47
CA LEU A 113 17.87 -4.14 6.43
C LEU A 113 16.98 -5.38 6.38
N GLN A 114 16.67 -5.93 7.55
CA GLN A 114 15.70 -7.00 7.71
C GLN A 114 14.39 -6.42 8.26
N PHE A 115 13.33 -6.51 7.47
CA PHE A 115 12.00 -6.10 7.86
C PHE A 115 11.26 -7.31 8.43
N GLU A 116 10.79 -7.18 9.67
CA GLU A 116 10.18 -8.30 10.41
C GLU A 116 8.68 -8.11 10.67
N ASP A 117 8.14 -6.96 10.27
CA ASP A 117 6.81 -6.52 10.64
C ASP A 117 5.71 -7.18 9.79
N VAL A 118 5.36 -8.40 10.14
CA VAL A 118 4.29 -9.18 9.49
C VAL A 118 2.89 -8.83 9.99
N LEU A 119 1.86 -9.24 9.23
CA LEU A 119 0.46 -9.15 9.65
C LEU A 119 0.22 -9.84 11.01
N LYS A 120 -0.47 -9.15 11.91
CA LYS A 120 -0.79 -9.61 13.27
C LYS A 120 -2.28 -9.87 13.42
N LEU A 121 -2.63 -10.63 14.46
CA LEU A 121 -4.02 -10.82 14.85
C LEU A 121 -4.72 -9.47 15.05
N ASN A 122 -5.94 -9.34 14.52
CA ASN A 122 -6.77 -8.12 14.54
C ASN A 122 -6.26 -6.94 13.70
N ASP A 123 -5.18 -7.09 12.92
CA ASP A 123 -4.82 -6.08 11.92
C ASP A 123 -6.00 -5.87 10.96
N LYS A 124 -6.39 -4.61 10.76
CA LYS A 124 -7.33 -4.19 9.72
C LYS A 124 -6.56 -3.97 8.43
N VAL A 125 -7.08 -4.49 7.32
CA VAL A 125 -6.39 -4.45 6.03
C VAL A 125 -7.32 -4.09 4.87
N HIS A 126 -6.77 -3.46 3.85
CA HIS A 126 -7.43 -3.33 2.55
C HIS A 126 -7.13 -4.57 1.71
N VAL A 127 -8.18 -5.15 1.14
CA VAL A 127 -8.10 -6.35 0.31
C VAL A 127 -8.63 -5.99 -1.06
N LEU A 128 -7.82 -6.26 -2.08
CA LEU A 128 -8.27 -6.24 -3.47
C LEU A 128 -8.76 -7.64 -3.82
N SER A 129 -10.01 -7.74 -4.22
CA SER A 129 -10.66 -8.98 -4.64
C SER A 129 -10.78 -8.97 -6.16
N VAL A 130 -10.19 -9.96 -6.82
CA VAL A 130 -10.25 -10.17 -8.28
C VAL A 130 -10.63 -11.62 -8.54
N ASP A 131 -11.85 -11.85 -9.04
CA ASP A 131 -12.44 -13.18 -9.17
C ASP A 131 -12.40 -13.96 -7.83
N SER A 132 -11.59 -15.02 -7.74
CA SER A 132 -11.40 -15.86 -6.55
C SER A 132 -10.06 -15.60 -5.83
N ALA A 133 -9.32 -14.56 -6.22
CA ALA A 133 -8.03 -14.21 -5.64
C ALA A 133 -8.13 -12.92 -4.80
N TYR A 134 -7.45 -12.92 -3.66
CA TYR A 134 -7.48 -11.83 -2.69
C TYR A 134 -6.05 -11.32 -2.46
N TYR A 135 -5.84 -10.02 -2.60
CA TYR A 135 -4.54 -9.37 -2.42
C TYR A 135 -4.60 -8.41 -1.24
N ILE A 136 -3.82 -8.66 -0.19
CA ILE A 136 -3.71 -7.74 0.95
C ILE A 136 -2.77 -6.60 0.57
N LEU A 137 -3.36 -5.42 0.35
CA LEU A 137 -2.67 -4.24 -0.14
C LEU A 137 -1.87 -3.55 0.97
N ASP A 138 -2.52 -3.21 2.07
CA ASP A 138 -1.87 -2.56 3.21
C ASP A 138 -2.71 -2.68 4.49
N ARG A 139 -2.11 -2.35 5.64
CA ARG A 139 -2.82 -2.15 6.90
C ARG A 139 -3.58 -0.83 6.86
N VAL A 140 -4.80 -0.87 7.39
CA VAL A 140 -5.65 0.31 7.53
C VAL A 140 -5.47 0.88 8.92
N LYS A 141 -5.10 2.16 8.99
CA LYS A 141 -5.17 2.96 10.21
C LYS A 141 -6.19 4.07 9.99
N ARG A 142 -7.13 4.21 10.92
CA ARG A 142 -7.95 5.42 10.96
C ARG A 142 -7.11 6.53 11.60
N PRO A 143 -7.03 7.72 10.97
CA PRO A 143 -6.37 8.87 11.57
C PRO A 143 -7.09 9.33 12.85
#